data_AF-A0AAJ1B3Q8-F1
#
_entry.id   AF-A0AAJ1B3Q8-F1
#
_cell.length_a   1.000
_cell.length_b   1.000
_cell.length_c   1.000
_cell.angle_alpha   90.00
_cell.angle_beta   90.00
_cell.angle_gamma   90.00
#
_symmetry.space_group_name_H-M   'P 1'
#
loop_
_entity.id
_entity.type
_entity.pdbx_description
1 polymer ?
#
loop_
_entity_poly.entity_id
_entity_poly.type
_entity_poly.pdbx_seq_one_letter_code
_entity_poly.pdbx_strand_id
1 'polypeptide(L)' 'KQRGKLKIFFGYAAGVGKTYAMLEAAHVAYHAGVDVVAGYVEPHQRPETSKLLDGLEVLPPLKVTHIGIMLNEFDL' A
#
# COMPACT_ATOMS: atom_id res chain seq x y z
N LYS A 1 14.16 -15.82 16.09
CA LYS A 1 13.55 -14.89 15.10
C LYS A 1 12.06 -14.81 15.38
N GLN A 2 11.51 -13.63 15.68
CA GLN A 2 10.05 -13.44 15.66
C GLN A 2 9.59 -13.42 14.20
N ARG A 3 8.48 -14.11 13.90
CA ARG A 3 7.85 -14.04 12.58
C ARG A 3 7.08 -12.72 12.46
N GLY A 4 7.10 -12.12 11.28
CA GLY A 4 6.22 -11.00 10.94
C GLY A 4 4.74 -11.40 11.01
N LYS A 5 3.85 -10.41 11.14
CA LYS A 5 2.41 -10.61 11.16
C LYS A 5 1.80 -10.06 9.88
N LEU A 6 0.88 -10.79 9.27
CA LEU A 6 0.12 -10.34 8.11
C LEU A 6 -1.27 -9.86 8.56
N LYS A 7 -1.61 -8.61 8.25
CA LYS A 7 -2.96 -8.07 8.43
C LYS A 7 -3.62 -7.91 7.06
N ILE A 8 -4.77 -8.53 6.86
CA ILE A 8 -5.52 -8.47 5.60
C ILE A 8 -6.76 -7.60 5.80
N PHE A 9 -6.89 -6.56 4.97
CA PHE A 9 -8.09 -5.72 4.91
C PHE A 9 -9.04 -6.31 3.87
N PHE A 10 -9.98 -7.14 4.34
CA PHE A 10 -10.92 -7.87 3.47
C PHE A 10 -12.14 -7.01 3.12
N GLY A 11 -12.74 -7.23 1.94
CA GLY A 11 -13.92 -6.49 1.51
C GLY A 11 -14.63 -7.15 0.33
N TYR A 12 -15.95 -7.05 0.31
CA TYR A 12 -16.84 -7.83 -0.57
C TYR A 12 -16.83 -7.42 -2.05
N ALA A 13 -16.35 -6.21 -2.37
CA ALA A 13 -16.33 -5.69 -3.74
C ALA A 13 -15.18 -4.68 -3.97
N ALA A 14 -14.99 -4.28 -5.22
CA ALA A 14 -14.16 -3.13 -5.58
C ALA A 14 -14.79 -1.83 -5.05
N GLY A 15 -13.97 -0.87 -4.62
CA GLY A 15 -14.46 0.43 -4.14
C GLY A 15 -14.93 0.49 -2.68
N VAL A 16 -15.01 -0.63 -1.97
CA VAL A 16 -15.47 -0.70 -0.56
C VAL A 16 -14.48 -0.11 0.47
N GLY A 17 -13.40 0.55 0.03
CA GLY A 17 -12.48 1.25 0.92
C GLY A 17 -11.30 0.46 1.49
N LYS A 18 -10.99 -0.74 0.97
CA LYS A 18 -9.89 -1.60 1.48
C LYS A 18 -8.54 -0.88 1.57
N THR A 19 -8.11 -0.27 0.48
CA THR A 19 -6.84 0.47 0.41
C THR A 19 -6.84 1.69 1.33
N TYR A 20 -7.97 2.38 1.43
CA TYR A 20 -8.12 3.54 2.30
C TYR A 20 -7.95 3.15 3.78
N ALA A 21 -8.70 2.15 4.24
CA ALA A 21 -8.60 1.65 5.61
C ALA A 21 -7.21 1.08 5.94
N MET A 22 -6.53 0.48 4.95
CA MET A 22 -5.14 0.04 5.08
C MET A 22 -4.19 1.22 5.32
N LEU A 23 -4.31 2.31 4.55
CA LEU A 23 -3.47 3.50 4.70
C LEU A 23 -3.78 4.27 5.99
N GLU A 24 -5.04 4.34 6.42
CA GLU A 24 -5.37 4.91 7.74
C GLU A 24 -4.71 4.13 8.88
N ALA A 25 -4.73 2.80 8.82
CA ALA A 25 -4.03 1.97 9.81
C ALA A 25 -2.51 2.15 9.77
N ALA A 26 -1.94 2.41 8.58
CA ALA A 26 -0.52 2.72 8.42
C ALA A 26 -0.18 4.05 9.11
N HIS A 27 -1.00 5.09 8.95
CA HIS A 27 -0.85 6.37 9.67
C HIS A 27 -0.96 6.21 11.18
N VAL A 28 -1.91 5.41 11.67
CA VAL A 28 -2.02 5.12 13.12
C VAL A 28 -0.73 4.45 13.64
N ALA A 29 -0.17 3.50 12.90
CA ALA A 29 1.09 2.85 13.27
C ALA A 29 2.28 3.82 13.23
N TYR A 30 2.36 4.64 12.17
CA TYR A 30 3.39 5.68 12.02
C TYR A 30 3.38 6.67 13.18
N HIS A 31 2.20 7.19 13.54
CA HIS A 31 2.04 8.09 14.69
C HIS A 31 2.29 7.42 16.05
N ALA A 32 2.17 6.10 16.13
CA ALA A 32 2.58 5.32 17.29
C ALA A 32 4.10 5.07 17.36
N GLY A 33 4.88 5.60 16.41
CA GLY A 33 6.34 5.46 16.36
C GLY A 33 6.81 4.15 15.71
N VAL A 34 5.93 3.46 14.98
CA VAL A 34 6.34 2.30 14.18
C VAL A 34 6.98 2.80 12.89
N ASP A 35 8.08 2.18 12.50
CA ASP A 35 8.70 2.40 11.19
C ASP A 35 7.79 1.82 10.09
N VAL A 36 7.26 2.68 9.23
CA VAL A 36 6.24 2.35 8.23
C VAL A 36 6.71 2.79 6.85
N VAL A 37 6.76 1.81 5.94
CA VAL A 37 7.12 2.01 4.54
C VAL A 37 6.04 1.42 3.64
N ALA A 38 5.57 2.19 2.67
CA ALA A 38 4.66 1.74 1.63
C ALA A 38 5.46 1.09 0.49
N GLY A 39 5.39 -0.24 0.41
CA GLY A 39 6.09 -1.00 -0.62
C GLY A 39 5.45 -0.91 -2.00
N TYR A 40 4.16 -1.24 -2.10
CA TYR A 40 3.40 -1.09 -3.33
C TYR A 40 1.94 -0.75 -3.02
N VAL A 41 1.43 0.30 -3.67
CA VAL A 41 0.03 0.69 -3.61
C VAL A 41 -0.45 0.90 -5.04
N GLU A 42 -1.43 0.09 -5.43
CA GLU A 42 -1.99 0.12 -6.79
C GLU A 42 -2.50 1.54 -7.13
N PRO A 43 -2.03 2.14 -8.23
CA PRO A 43 -2.49 3.45 -8.67
C PRO A 43 -3.99 3.41 -9.01
N HIS A 44 -4.79 4.18 -8.28
CA HIS A 44 -6.21 4.34 -8.56
C HIS A 44 -6.57 5.82 -8.66
N GLN A 45 -7.58 6.16 -9.48
CA GLN A 45 -8.10 7.53 -9.65
C GLN A 45 -8.95 7.97 -8.45
N ARG A 46 -8.43 7.81 -7.22
CA ARG A 46 -9.10 8.20 -5.97
C ARG A 46 -8.24 9.24 -5.24
N PRO A 47 -8.44 10.55 -5.51
CA PRO A 47 -7.59 11.61 -4.95
C PRO A 47 -7.47 11.57 -3.43
N GLU A 48 -8.55 11.25 -2.72
CA GLU A 48 -8.53 11.13 -1.25
C GLU A 48 -7.66 9.97 -0.76
N THR A 49 -7.63 8.85 -1.49
CA THR A 49 -6.76 7.72 -1.15
C THR A 49 -5.31 8.03 -1.48
N SER A 50 -5.04 8.70 -2.60
CA SER A 50 -3.68 9.11 -2.97
C SER A 50 -3.07 10.06 -1.95
N LYS A 51 -3.86 11.00 -1.39
CA LYS A 51 -3.40 11.90 -0.33
C LYS A 51 -2.98 11.18 0.95
N LEU A 52 -3.52 9.99 1.23
CA LEU A 52 -3.07 9.21 2.38
C LEU A 52 -1.67 8.61 2.20
N LEU A 53 -1.09 8.66 1.00
CA LEU A 53 0.33 8.34 0.82
C LEU A 53 1.24 9.49 1.26
N ASP A 54 0.72 10.72 1.30
CA ASP A 54 1.47 11.87 1.78
C ASP A 54 1.82 11.66 3.26
N GLY A 55 3.10 11.84 3.59
CA GLY A 55 3.62 11.63 4.95
C GLY A 55 4.05 10.20 5.27
N LEU A 56 3.87 9.25 4.35
CA LEU A 56 4.47 7.92 4.45
C LEU A 56 5.69 7.84 3.53
N GLU A 57 6.71 7.06 3.92
CA GLU A 57 7.78 6.68 2.99
C GLU A 57 7.21 5.74 1.92
N VAL A 58 7.52 6.00 0.65
CA VAL A 58 7.04 5.20 -0.48
C VAL A 58 8.23 4.72 -1.28
N LEU A 59 8.35 3.40 -1.45
CA LEU A 59 9.39 2.82 -2.27
C LEU A 59 9.04 2.94 -3.77
N PRO A 60 10.04 3.12 -4.65
CA PRO A 60 9.78 3.07 -6.08
C PRO A 60 9.33 1.66 -6.49
N PRO A 61 8.34 1.52 -7.38
CA PRO A 61 7.93 0.21 -7.87
C PRO A 61 8.96 -0.39 -8.82
N LEU A 62 9.07 -1.72 -8.82
CA LEU A 62 9.82 -2.46 -9.83
C LEU A 62 8.99 -2.53 -11.12
N LYS A 63 9.57 -2.11 -12.25
CA LYS A 63 8.92 -2.24 -13.56
C LYS A 63 9.27 -3.59 -14.19
N VAL A 64 8.26 -4.42 -14.44
CA VAL A 64 8.43 -5.77 -15.00
C VAL A 64 7.61 -5.90 -16.28
N THR A 65 8.21 -6.46 -17.33
CA THR A 65 7.49 -6.80 -18.56
C THR A 65 6.87 -8.19 -18.42
N HIS A 66 5.55 -8.26 -18.43
CA HIS A 66 4.78 -9.51 -18.36
C HIS A 66 3.83 -9.61 -19.55
N ILE A 67 4.02 -10.65 -20.38
CA ILE A 67 3.18 -10.93 -21.57
C ILE A 67 3.04 -9.68 -22.47
N GLY A 68 4.16 -8.97 -22.68
CA GLY A 68 4.21 -7.77 -23.52
C GLY A 68 3.62 -6.50 -22.90
N ILE A 69 3.17 -6.53 -21.64
CA ILE A 69 2.66 -5.37 -20.90
C ILE A 69 3.67 -5.02 -19.79
N MET A 70 3.94 -3.73 -19.59
CA MET A 70 4.71 -3.29 -18.41
C MET A 70 3.80 -3.19 -17.20
N LEU A 71 4.16 -3.91 -16.15
CA LEU A 71 3.51 -3.89 -14.84
C LEU A 71 4.43 -3.23 -13.82
N ASN A 72 3.81 -2.64 -12.79
CA ASN A 72 4.52 -2.20 -11.60
C ASN A 72 4.33 -3.26 -10.52
N GLU A 73 5.41 -3.70 -9.90
CA GLU A 73 5.41 -4.68 -8.81
C GLU A 73 6.14 -4.12 -7.58
N PHE A 74 5.98 -4.81 -6.46
CA PHE A 74 6.76 -4.52 -5.26
C PHE A 74 8.21 -4.98 -5.45
N ASP A 75 9.16 -4.10 -5.16
CA ASP A 75 10.60 -4.37 -5.25
C ASP A 75 11.10 -5.02 -3.95
N LEU A 76 11.56 -6.27 -4.02
CA LEU A 76 11.93 -7.13 -2.89
C LEU A 76 13.42 -7.47 -2.86
#